data_AF-A0A8C4ERM0-F1
#
_entry.id   AF-A0A8C4ERM0-F1
#
_cell.length_a   1.000
_cell.length_b   1.000
_cell.length_c   1.000
_cell.angle_alpha   90.00
_cell.angle_beta   90.00
_cell.angle_gamma   90.00
#
_symmetry.space_group_name_H-M   'P 1'
#
loop_
_entity.id
_entity.type
_entity.pdbx_description
1 polymer ?
#
loop_
_entity_poly.entity_id
_entity_poly.type
_entity_poly.pdbx_seq_one_letter_code
_entity_poly.pdbx_strand_id
1 'polypeptide(L)'
;MSCINHYGGYFCLPQNAQIIISNGGEQPAATTRPPPPLFPSHHGNHQTTGHQARTSSVQCPVGFTADEFNFCRDVNECVPSSPCQHLCYNLPGSFMCQCEQGYELAPDQLSCHDVDECLLSSYLCQWQCVNQPSSYSCICPEGYQLQGTRMCQDINECETGPNCREDQVCWNYFGGYRCYPRNPCQEPYVQAGEGRCSCQSLSACRGFPPSIVYKYMSITSDRSVPADIFQIQATSVFPNMHNTFRIKAGNEEGQFFLRRSSNVSGMLVMTRPLIGPREHVLDLEMVTQNSALNYRSSSLLRLTIIVGPYAF
;
A
#
# COMPACT_ATOMS: atom_id res chain seq x y z
N MET A 1 -14.89 28.09 -8.98
CA MET A 1 -15.40 28.34 -7.62
C MET A 1 -16.90 28.48 -7.73
N SER A 2 -17.71 27.77 -6.93
CA SER A 2 -19.16 27.99 -6.87
C SER A 2 -19.51 28.40 -5.45
N CYS A 3 -19.92 29.66 -5.28
CA CYS A 3 -20.29 30.26 -4.01
C CYS A 3 -21.74 30.72 -4.13
N ILE A 4 -22.57 30.50 -3.10
CA ILE A 4 -23.91 31.10 -3.04
C ILE A 4 -24.08 31.82 -1.70
N ASN A 5 -24.53 33.08 -1.81
CA ASN A 5 -24.92 34.00 -0.76
C ASN A 5 -26.34 33.68 -0.28
N HIS A 6 -26.55 33.53 1.04
CA HIS A 6 -27.88 33.56 1.64
C HIS A 6 -27.78 34.06 3.10
N TYR A 7 -28.41 35.20 3.39
CA TYR A 7 -28.56 35.81 4.73
C TYR A 7 -27.31 35.80 5.64
N GLY A 8 -26.16 36.23 5.11
CA GLY A 8 -25.01 36.62 5.94
C GLY A 8 -23.99 35.52 6.26
N GLY A 9 -24.04 34.36 5.61
CA GLY A 9 -22.98 33.33 5.72
C GLY A 9 -22.65 32.67 4.38
N TYR A 10 -21.35 32.61 4.04
CA TYR A 10 -20.84 31.87 2.88
C TYR A 10 -20.43 30.46 3.29
N PHE A 11 -20.55 29.48 2.39
CA PHE A 11 -19.93 28.16 2.52
C PHE A 11 -19.08 27.93 1.27
N CYS A 12 -17.77 27.83 1.44
CA CYS A 12 -16.80 27.56 0.37
C CYS A 12 -15.93 26.39 0.79
N LEU A 13 -15.81 25.39 -0.08
CA LEU A 13 -14.68 24.45 -0.05
C LEU A 13 -13.76 24.79 -1.23
N PRO A 14 -12.43 24.67 -1.07
CA PRO A 14 -11.52 24.76 -2.21
C PRO A 14 -11.93 23.71 -3.23
N GLN A 15 -12.02 24.08 -4.51
CA GLN A 15 -12.33 23.11 -5.57
C GLN A 15 -11.26 22.00 -5.69
N ASN A 16 -10.09 22.19 -5.06
CA ASN A 16 -8.97 21.24 -5.00
C ASN A 16 -8.36 21.20 -3.59
N ALA A 17 -9.12 20.86 -2.55
CA ALA A 17 -8.53 20.60 -1.24
C ALA A 17 -7.79 19.26 -1.27
N GLN A 18 -6.47 19.32 -1.50
CA GLN A 18 -5.61 18.16 -1.34
C GLN A 18 -5.54 17.76 0.14
N ILE A 19 -5.78 16.48 0.41
CA ILE A 19 -5.48 15.85 1.69
C ILE A 19 -3.96 15.81 1.79
N ILE A 20 -3.37 16.63 2.67
CA ILE A 20 -1.94 16.54 2.99
C ILE A 20 -1.78 15.40 3.99
N ILE A 21 -1.30 14.25 3.50
CA ILE A 21 -0.84 13.13 4.32
C ILE A 21 0.63 13.39 4.63
N SER A 22 0.97 13.73 5.87
CA SER A 22 2.36 13.79 6.31
C SER A 22 2.81 12.39 6.69
N ASN A 23 3.50 11.68 5.78
CA ASN A 23 4.23 10.47 6.13
C ASN A 23 5.50 10.87 6.91
N GLY A 24 5.55 10.49 8.18
CA GLY A 24 6.77 10.51 8.99
C GLY A 24 7.49 9.17 8.90
N GLY A 25 8.82 9.24 8.79
CA GLY A 25 9.76 8.11 8.78
C GLY A 25 10.17 7.70 7.37
N GLU A 26 11.39 7.31 7.07
CA GLU A 26 12.62 7.13 7.85
C GLU A 26 13.72 6.98 6.78
N GLN A 27 14.91 7.55 7.03
CA GLN A 27 16.04 7.43 6.10
C GLN A 27 16.57 5.98 6.09
N PRO A 28 16.77 5.34 4.93
CA PRO A 28 17.52 4.08 4.89
C PRO A 28 19.00 4.37 5.08
N ALA A 29 19.56 3.77 6.14
CA ALA A 29 20.99 3.74 6.42
C ALA A 29 21.75 3.01 5.31
N ALA A 30 22.88 3.59 4.91
CA ALA A 30 23.79 3.06 3.92
C ALA A 30 24.41 1.73 4.37
N THR A 31 24.20 0.66 3.61
CA THR A 31 24.91 -0.61 3.76
C THR A 31 26.21 -0.55 2.98
N THR A 32 27.34 -0.44 3.69
CA THR A 32 28.69 -0.59 3.15
C THR A 32 29.00 -2.07 2.94
N ARG A 33 29.43 -2.43 1.73
CA ARG A 33 29.84 -3.78 1.32
C ARG A 33 31.24 -4.09 1.88
N PRO A 34 31.47 -5.23 2.56
CA PRO A 34 32.82 -5.66 2.89
C PRO A 34 33.52 -6.30 1.67
N PRO A 35 34.85 -6.18 1.54
CA PRO A 35 35.61 -6.75 0.43
C PRO A 35 35.77 -8.27 0.54
N PRO A 36 36.07 -8.98 -0.56
CA PRO A 36 36.24 -10.43 -0.57
C PRO A 36 37.55 -10.86 0.10
N PRO A 37 37.62 -12.07 0.69
CA PRO A 37 38.85 -12.61 1.25
C PRO A 37 39.82 -13.05 0.13
N LEU A 38 41.09 -12.72 0.34
CA LEU A 38 42.23 -13.16 -0.46
C LEU A 38 42.56 -14.63 -0.11
N PHE A 39 42.63 -15.51 -1.11
CA PHE A 39 43.16 -16.87 -0.96
C PHE A 39 44.70 -16.89 -1.09
N PRO A 40 45.41 -17.74 -0.32
CA PRO A 40 46.86 -17.89 -0.44
C PRO A 40 47.24 -18.83 -1.58
N SER A 41 48.23 -18.42 -2.37
CA SER A 41 48.88 -19.22 -3.41
C SER A 41 49.77 -20.29 -2.76
N HIS A 42 49.49 -21.57 -3.03
CA HIS A 42 50.43 -22.65 -2.71
C HIS A 42 51.34 -22.95 -3.91
N HIS A 43 52.60 -22.56 -3.78
CA HIS A 43 53.71 -23.09 -4.58
C HIS A 43 54.00 -24.54 -4.14
N GLY A 44 53.94 -25.48 -5.09
CA GLY A 44 54.38 -26.86 -4.92
C GLY A 44 55.58 -27.16 -5.83
N ASN A 45 56.72 -27.48 -5.22
CA ASN A 45 58.00 -27.72 -5.86
C ASN A 45 58.01 -28.98 -6.76
N HIS A 46 58.69 -28.84 -7.89
CA HIS A 46 59.13 -29.93 -8.76
C HIS A 46 60.31 -30.66 -8.09
N GLN A 47 60.20 -31.98 -7.89
CA GLN A 47 61.37 -32.84 -7.69
C GLN A 47 61.27 -34.06 -8.61
N THR A 48 62.28 -34.18 -9.47
CA THR A 48 62.54 -35.30 -10.36
C THR A 48 63.38 -36.34 -9.63
N THR A 49 63.04 -37.62 -9.71
CA THR A 49 64.02 -38.73 -9.61
C THR A 49 63.60 -39.95 -10.43
N GLY A 50 64.51 -40.34 -11.34
CA GLY A 50 65.02 -41.70 -11.59
C GLY A 50 64.08 -42.90 -11.83
N HIS A 51 64.17 -43.43 -13.05
CA HIS A 51 63.66 -44.69 -13.61
C HIS A 51 63.77 -45.96 -12.75
N GLN A 52 62.76 -46.84 -12.86
CA GLN A 52 62.92 -48.30 -13.00
C GLN A 52 61.76 -48.87 -13.82
N ALA A 53 62.08 -49.67 -14.84
CA ALA A 53 61.12 -50.35 -15.71
C ALA A 53 60.39 -51.47 -14.96
N ARG A 54 59.11 -51.24 -14.71
CA ARG A 54 58.09 -52.25 -14.40
C ARG A 54 56.99 -52.04 -15.42
N THR A 55 56.33 -53.10 -15.87
CA THR A 55 55.06 -53.04 -16.61
C THR A 55 54.04 -52.29 -15.74
N SER A 56 54.05 -50.96 -15.84
CA SER A 56 53.31 -50.07 -14.98
C SER A 56 52.08 -49.64 -15.75
N SER A 57 50.93 -50.24 -15.47
CA SER A 57 49.67 -49.55 -15.68
C SER A 57 49.80 -48.20 -14.99
N VAL A 58 49.76 -47.11 -15.75
CA VAL A 58 49.79 -45.76 -15.19
C VAL A 58 48.58 -45.62 -14.28
N GLN A 59 48.82 -45.56 -12.97
CA GLN A 59 47.78 -45.31 -11.99
C GLN A 59 47.60 -43.79 -11.91
N CYS A 60 46.59 -43.26 -12.61
CA CYS A 60 46.26 -41.85 -12.49
C CYS A 60 45.52 -41.55 -11.19
N PRO A 61 45.67 -40.33 -10.65
CA PRO A 61 44.80 -39.83 -9.56
C PRO A 61 43.32 -39.90 -9.95
N VAL A 62 42.42 -39.91 -8.96
CA VAL A 62 40.97 -39.85 -9.21
C VAL A 62 40.63 -38.61 -10.05
N GLY A 63 39.76 -38.77 -11.04
CA GLY A 63 39.40 -37.71 -11.99
C GLY A 63 40.37 -37.54 -13.17
N PHE A 64 41.41 -38.37 -13.29
CA PHE A 64 42.35 -38.34 -14.41
C PHE A 64 42.41 -39.69 -15.13
N THR A 65 42.65 -39.65 -16.45
CA THR A 65 42.86 -40.83 -17.29
C THR A 65 44.20 -40.74 -18.03
N ALA A 66 44.88 -41.87 -18.24
CA ALA A 66 46.14 -41.90 -18.97
C ALA A 66 45.90 -41.71 -20.47
N ASP A 67 46.68 -40.84 -21.11
CA ASP A 67 46.71 -40.69 -22.57
C ASP A 67 47.62 -41.73 -23.24
N GLU A 68 47.72 -41.70 -24.57
CA GLU A 68 48.54 -42.61 -25.39
C GLU A 68 50.03 -42.59 -25.02
N PHE A 69 50.48 -41.56 -24.31
CA PHE A 69 51.87 -41.36 -23.88
C PHE A 69 52.05 -41.56 -22.38
N ASN A 70 51.07 -42.18 -21.70
CA ASN A 70 51.12 -42.46 -20.26
C ASN A 70 51.13 -41.18 -19.38
N PHE A 71 50.65 -40.05 -19.90
CA PHE A 71 50.40 -38.84 -19.09
C PHE A 71 48.96 -38.82 -18.59
N CYS A 72 48.79 -38.49 -17.31
CA CYS A 72 47.46 -38.32 -16.73
C CYS A 72 46.85 -37.01 -17.19
N ARG A 73 45.78 -37.11 -17.98
CA ARG A 73 44.95 -35.98 -18.39
C ARG A 73 43.68 -35.97 -17.58
N ASP A 74 43.24 -34.76 -17.28
CA ASP A 74 41.98 -34.51 -16.60
C ASP A 74 40.81 -35.09 -17.40
N VAL A 75 39.90 -35.77 -16.72
CA VAL A 75 38.65 -36.24 -17.32
C VAL A 75 37.68 -35.08 -17.27
N ASN A 76 37.21 -34.61 -18.43
CA ASN A 76 36.21 -33.55 -18.43
C ASN A 76 34.81 -34.13 -18.20
N GLU A 77 34.32 -34.11 -16.96
CA GLU A 77 33.02 -34.69 -16.63
C GLU A 77 31.85 -33.91 -17.25
N CYS A 78 32.06 -32.69 -17.75
CA CYS A 78 31.00 -31.90 -18.40
C CYS A 78 30.72 -32.33 -19.85
N VAL A 79 31.53 -33.20 -20.45
CA VAL A 79 31.37 -33.67 -21.85
C VAL A 79 31.50 -35.19 -21.97
N PRO A 80 30.74 -35.84 -22.88
CA PRO A 80 29.80 -35.27 -23.84
C PRO A 80 28.45 -34.85 -23.23
N SER A 81 28.16 -35.26 -21.99
CA SER A 81 26.93 -34.94 -21.27
C SER A 81 27.24 -34.48 -19.86
N SER A 82 26.79 -33.27 -19.50
CA SER A 82 26.94 -32.71 -18.16
C SER A 82 26.16 -33.52 -17.11
N PRO A 83 26.76 -33.82 -15.94
CA PRO A 83 26.05 -34.40 -14.79
C PRO A 83 25.23 -33.36 -14.02
N CYS A 84 25.50 -32.06 -14.22
CA CYS A 84 24.81 -30.96 -13.55
C CYS A 84 23.47 -30.66 -14.22
N GLN A 85 22.46 -30.29 -13.42
CA GLN A 85 21.15 -29.86 -13.94
C GLN A 85 21.24 -28.57 -14.77
N HIS A 86 22.06 -27.61 -14.34
CA HIS A 86 22.25 -26.31 -15.00
C HIS A 86 23.66 -26.19 -15.58
N LEU A 87 24.56 -25.44 -14.92
CA LEU A 87 25.90 -25.14 -15.42
C LEU A 87 26.90 -26.14 -14.84
N CYS A 88 27.81 -26.65 -15.68
CA CYS A 88 28.92 -27.52 -15.29
C CYS A 88 30.25 -26.86 -15.61
N TYR A 89 31.14 -26.83 -14.62
CA TYR A 89 32.51 -26.36 -14.78
C TYR A 89 33.48 -27.49 -14.47
N ASN A 90 34.29 -27.83 -15.47
CA ASN A 90 35.34 -28.82 -15.33
C ASN A 90 36.51 -28.26 -14.52
N LEU A 91 37.03 -29.04 -13.57
CA LEU A 91 38.16 -28.68 -12.71
C LEU A 91 39.20 -29.79 -12.77
N PRO A 92 40.49 -29.50 -12.48
CA PRO A 92 41.47 -30.58 -12.38
C PRO A 92 41.09 -31.62 -11.31
N GLY A 93 40.77 -32.83 -11.74
CA GLY A 93 40.42 -33.98 -10.90
C GLY A 93 38.97 -34.02 -10.40
N SER A 94 38.10 -33.10 -10.86
CA SER A 94 36.69 -33.06 -10.45
C SER A 94 35.87 -32.10 -11.32
N PHE A 95 34.61 -31.89 -11.00
CA PHE A 95 33.78 -30.84 -11.59
C PHE A 95 32.99 -30.12 -10.49
N MET A 96 32.47 -28.94 -10.82
CA MET A 96 31.49 -28.26 -9.98
C MET A 96 30.24 -27.91 -10.78
N CYS A 97 29.09 -28.05 -10.14
CA CYS A 97 27.81 -27.58 -10.66
C CYS A 97 27.47 -26.20 -10.10
N GLN A 98 26.88 -25.36 -10.93
CA GLN A 98 26.34 -24.07 -10.51
C GLN A 98 24.93 -23.90 -11.05
N CYS A 99 24.07 -23.34 -10.20
CA CYS A 99 22.70 -23.03 -10.58
C CYS A 99 22.58 -21.64 -11.21
N GLU A 100 21.64 -21.50 -12.15
CA GLU A 100 21.27 -20.21 -12.72
C GLU A 100 20.65 -19.27 -11.66
N GLN A 101 20.52 -17.99 -12.00
CA GLN A 101 19.93 -17.00 -11.11
C GLN A 101 18.50 -17.41 -10.70
N GLY A 102 18.19 -17.29 -9.41
CA GLY A 102 16.90 -17.72 -8.84
C GLY A 102 16.87 -19.19 -8.41
N TYR A 103 18.00 -19.91 -8.49
CA TYR A 103 18.10 -21.29 -8.03
C TYR A 103 19.26 -21.49 -7.06
N GLU A 104 19.09 -22.44 -6.13
CA GLU A 104 20.11 -22.89 -5.19
C GLU A 104 20.51 -24.34 -5.45
N LEU A 105 21.79 -24.64 -5.20
CA LEU A 105 22.36 -25.97 -5.40
C LEU A 105 21.88 -26.90 -4.29
N ALA A 106 21.29 -28.03 -4.69
CA ALA A 106 20.78 -29.04 -3.78
C ALA A 106 21.92 -29.73 -3.01
N PRO A 107 21.61 -30.43 -1.89
CA PRO A 107 22.63 -31.14 -1.10
C PRO A 107 23.42 -32.20 -1.88
N ASP A 108 22.88 -32.72 -2.97
CA ASP A 108 23.55 -33.66 -3.86
C ASP A 108 24.66 -33.03 -4.73
N GLN A 109 24.79 -31.70 -4.71
CA GLN A 109 25.73 -30.90 -5.50
C GLN A 109 25.53 -31.01 -7.02
N LEU A 110 24.38 -31.52 -7.49
CA LEU A 110 24.09 -31.76 -8.91
C LEU A 110 22.79 -31.08 -9.37
N SER A 111 21.76 -31.13 -8.52
CA SER A 111 20.44 -30.57 -8.81
C SER A 111 20.32 -29.12 -8.34
N CYS A 112 19.42 -28.40 -8.98
CA CYS A 112 19.11 -27.00 -8.69
C CYS A 112 17.63 -26.87 -8.32
N HIS A 113 17.37 -26.28 -7.16
CA HIS A 113 16.03 -25.99 -6.69
C HIS A 113 15.74 -24.50 -6.78
N ASP A 114 14.52 -24.18 -7.19
CA ASP A 114 14.06 -22.81 -7.29
C ASP A 114 14.05 -22.17 -5.90
N VAL A 115 14.56 -20.94 -5.83
CA VAL A 115 14.59 -20.16 -4.59
C VAL A 115 13.24 -19.49 -4.43
N ASP A 116 12.47 -19.91 -3.43
CA ASP A 116 11.18 -19.27 -3.14
C ASP A 116 11.39 -17.91 -2.47
N GLU A 117 11.43 -16.84 -3.27
CA GLU A 117 11.65 -15.50 -2.71
C GLU A 117 10.50 -15.06 -1.80
N CYS A 118 9.29 -15.59 -2.00
CA CYS A 118 8.14 -15.29 -1.15
C CYS A 118 8.33 -15.77 0.29
N LEU A 119 9.13 -16.83 0.50
CA LEU A 119 9.53 -17.29 1.84
C LEU A 119 10.70 -16.49 2.43
N LEU A 120 11.50 -15.85 1.59
CA LEU A 120 12.65 -15.05 2.02
C LEU A 120 12.27 -13.65 2.51
N SER A 121 11.21 -13.05 1.96
CA SER A 121 10.77 -11.71 2.37
C SER A 121 9.27 -11.50 2.19
N SER A 122 8.60 -11.21 3.32
CA SER A 122 7.19 -10.85 3.36
C SER A 122 6.87 -9.47 2.76
N TYR A 123 7.89 -8.66 2.45
CA TYR A 123 7.74 -7.30 1.93
C TYR A 123 7.94 -7.21 0.41
N LEU A 124 8.03 -8.35 -0.29
CA LEU A 124 8.20 -8.38 -1.74
C LEU A 124 7.00 -7.85 -2.50
N CYS A 125 5.79 -8.14 -2.01
CA CYS A 125 4.53 -7.72 -2.62
C CYS A 125 3.70 -6.96 -1.59
N GLN A 126 2.95 -5.96 -2.04
CA GLN A 126 2.05 -5.22 -1.15
C GLN A 126 0.88 -6.08 -0.64
N TRP A 127 0.44 -7.07 -1.43
CA TRP A 127 -0.64 -7.98 -1.05
C TRP A 127 -0.20 -9.44 -1.00
N GLN A 128 -0.03 -10.09 -2.15
CA GLN A 128 0.29 -11.51 -2.20
C GLN A 128 1.42 -11.80 -3.20
N CYS A 129 2.40 -12.56 -2.72
CA CYS A 129 3.53 -13.07 -3.50
C CYS A 129 3.21 -14.49 -3.99
N VAL A 130 3.56 -14.76 -5.24
CA VAL A 130 3.44 -16.08 -5.87
C VAL A 130 4.81 -16.44 -6.43
N ASN A 131 5.40 -17.51 -5.89
CA ASN A 131 6.67 -18.02 -6.36
C ASN A 131 6.55 -18.57 -7.79
N GLN A 132 7.55 -18.32 -8.63
CA GLN A 132 7.61 -18.77 -10.01
C GLN A 132 9.01 -19.36 -10.30
N PRO A 133 9.16 -20.24 -11.28
CA PRO A 133 10.50 -20.67 -11.69
C PRO A 133 11.37 -19.46 -12.03
N SER A 134 12.53 -19.35 -11.38
CA SER A 134 13.54 -18.28 -11.50
C SER A 134 13.17 -16.88 -10.98
N SER A 135 11.99 -16.68 -10.36
CA SER A 135 11.51 -15.36 -9.90
C SER A 135 10.24 -15.47 -9.06
N TYR A 136 9.65 -14.35 -8.66
CA TYR A 136 8.30 -14.27 -8.11
C TYR A 136 7.42 -13.31 -8.93
N SER A 137 6.12 -13.38 -8.69
CA SER A 137 5.14 -12.40 -9.16
C SER A 137 4.26 -11.91 -8.01
N CYS A 138 3.75 -10.68 -8.13
CA CYS A 138 2.82 -10.12 -7.17
C CYS A 138 1.42 -10.08 -7.76
N ILE A 139 0.42 -10.44 -6.95
CA ILE A 139 -0.99 -10.33 -7.29
C ILE A 139 -1.69 -9.37 -6.34
N CYS A 140 -2.63 -8.61 -6.89
CA CYS A 140 -3.44 -7.66 -6.16
C CYS A 140 -4.84 -8.26 -5.89
N PRO A 141 -5.48 -7.85 -4.80
CA PRO A 141 -6.82 -8.33 -4.50
C PRO A 141 -7.87 -7.70 -5.42
N GLU A 142 -9.11 -8.17 -5.31
CA GLU A 142 -10.24 -7.63 -6.07
C GLU A 142 -10.40 -6.11 -5.81
N GLY A 143 -10.69 -5.35 -6.87
CA GLY A 143 -10.75 -3.87 -6.84
C GLY A 143 -9.39 -3.17 -6.97
N TYR A 144 -8.30 -3.92 -7.11
CA TYR A 144 -6.94 -3.37 -7.28
C TYR A 144 -6.25 -3.96 -8.51
N GLN A 145 -5.36 -3.16 -9.09
CA GLN A 145 -4.49 -3.55 -10.19
C GLN A 145 -3.02 -3.39 -9.81
N LEU A 146 -2.16 -4.24 -10.39
CA LEU A 146 -0.73 -4.18 -10.14
C LEU A 146 -0.14 -2.94 -10.81
N GLN A 147 0.41 -2.03 -10.00
CA GLN A 147 1.18 -0.87 -10.42
C GLN A 147 2.67 -1.17 -10.30
N GLY A 148 3.35 -1.21 -11.45
CA GLY A 148 4.74 -1.68 -11.52
C GLY A 148 4.81 -3.19 -11.30
N THR A 149 5.65 -3.64 -10.38
CA THR A 149 5.87 -5.08 -10.13
C THR A 149 5.42 -5.57 -8.75
N ARG A 150 5.08 -4.66 -7.83
CA ARG A 150 4.88 -4.99 -6.40
C ARG A 150 3.72 -4.28 -5.72
N MET A 151 3.30 -3.13 -6.23
CA MET A 151 2.31 -2.26 -5.59
C MET A 151 0.92 -2.52 -6.16
N CYS A 152 -0.10 -2.44 -5.31
CA CYS A 152 -1.50 -2.55 -5.66
C CYS A 152 -2.14 -1.17 -5.63
N GLN A 153 -2.57 -0.72 -6.81
CA GLN A 153 -3.28 0.53 -6.98
C GLN A 153 -4.78 0.24 -7.08
N ASP A 154 -5.56 0.98 -6.30
CA ASP A 154 -7.02 0.97 -6.38
C ASP A 154 -7.50 1.25 -7.81
N ILE A 155 -8.43 0.44 -8.30
CA ILE A 155 -9.07 0.66 -9.59
C ILE A 155 -10.14 1.71 -9.38
N ASN A 156 -10.05 2.85 -10.05
CA ASN A 156 -11.13 3.82 -10.01
C ASN A 156 -12.27 3.35 -10.90
N GLU A 157 -13.23 2.60 -10.34
CA GLU A 157 -14.28 2.04 -11.19
C GLU A 157 -15.11 3.16 -11.83
N CYS A 158 -15.29 4.30 -11.15
CA CYS A 158 -16.03 5.46 -11.66
C CYS A 158 -15.44 6.07 -12.93
N GLU A 159 -14.17 5.79 -13.27
CA GLU A 159 -13.53 6.21 -14.53
C GLU A 159 -13.62 5.16 -15.64
N THR A 160 -13.90 3.89 -15.29
CA THR A 160 -13.79 2.75 -16.22
C THR A 160 -15.11 2.34 -16.89
N GLY A 161 -16.26 2.86 -16.47
CA GLY A 161 -17.55 2.56 -17.12
C GLY A 161 -18.78 3.23 -16.49
N PRO A 162 -19.97 3.09 -17.11
CA PRO A 162 -21.22 3.57 -16.52
C PRO A 162 -21.66 2.64 -15.38
N ASN A 163 -21.20 2.92 -14.17
CA ASN A 163 -21.43 2.06 -13.00
C ASN A 163 -22.69 2.38 -12.21
N CYS A 164 -23.30 3.55 -12.45
CA CYS A 164 -24.41 4.06 -11.69
C CYS A 164 -25.57 4.48 -12.59
N ARG A 165 -26.77 4.54 -12.01
CA ARG A 165 -27.97 5.04 -12.69
C ARG A 165 -27.83 6.55 -12.98
N GLU A 166 -28.64 7.06 -13.91
CA GLU A 166 -28.62 8.47 -14.29
C GLU A 166 -28.85 9.44 -13.12
N ASP A 167 -29.69 9.06 -12.16
CA ASP A 167 -30.01 9.84 -10.95
C ASP A 167 -28.99 9.69 -9.82
N GLN A 168 -27.87 9.01 -10.08
CA GLN A 168 -26.82 8.72 -9.11
C GLN A 168 -25.47 9.32 -9.50
N VAL A 169 -24.62 9.52 -8.50
CA VAL A 169 -23.21 9.90 -8.61
C VAL A 169 -22.37 8.71 -8.16
N CYS A 170 -21.42 8.31 -9.00
CA CYS A 170 -20.44 7.29 -8.64
C CYS A 170 -19.42 7.89 -7.66
N TRP A 171 -19.10 7.13 -6.62
CA TRP A 171 -18.10 7.48 -5.64
C TRP A 171 -17.15 6.31 -5.42
N ASN A 172 -15.88 6.54 -5.77
CA ASN A 172 -14.81 5.56 -5.67
C ASN A 172 -14.25 5.47 -4.25
N TYR A 173 -13.94 4.26 -3.79
CA TYR A 173 -13.31 4.00 -2.51
C TYR A 173 -12.27 2.88 -2.62
N PHE A 174 -11.40 2.75 -1.61
CA PHE A 174 -10.37 1.72 -1.61
C PHE A 174 -10.99 0.30 -1.68
N GLY A 175 -10.82 -0.37 -2.82
CA GLY A 175 -11.34 -1.69 -3.12
C GLY A 175 -12.77 -1.74 -3.67
N GLY A 176 -13.31 -0.62 -4.18
CA GLY A 176 -14.61 -0.64 -4.86
C GLY A 176 -15.24 0.73 -5.08
N TYR A 177 -16.50 0.70 -5.53
CA TYR A 177 -17.30 1.92 -5.73
C TYR A 177 -18.70 1.80 -5.15
N ARG A 178 -19.31 2.97 -4.90
CA ARG A 178 -20.70 3.10 -4.45
C ARG A 178 -21.41 4.15 -5.29
N CYS A 179 -22.70 3.93 -5.49
CA CYS A 179 -23.58 4.90 -6.14
C CYS A 179 -24.42 5.61 -5.09
N TYR A 180 -24.31 6.94 -5.04
CA TYR A 180 -25.12 7.78 -4.16
C TYR A 180 -26.14 8.59 -4.96
N PRO A 181 -27.32 8.89 -4.40
CA PRO A 181 -28.29 9.76 -5.08
C PRO A 181 -27.68 11.14 -5.40
N ARG A 182 -27.94 11.66 -6.60
CA ARG A 182 -27.56 13.05 -6.96
C ARG A 182 -28.23 14.08 -6.05
N ASN A 183 -29.43 13.77 -5.56
CA ASN A 183 -30.14 14.55 -4.57
C ASN A 183 -30.35 13.72 -3.29
N PRO A 184 -29.50 13.91 -2.26
CA PRO A 184 -29.65 13.23 -0.97
C PRO A 184 -30.63 13.93 -0.02
N CYS A 185 -31.28 15.02 -0.45
CA CYS A 185 -32.15 15.80 0.41
C CYS A 185 -33.49 15.08 0.64
N GLN A 186 -33.84 14.91 1.90
CA GLN A 186 -35.16 14.43 2.33
C GLN A 186 -36.03 15.62 2.71
N GLU A 187 -37.36 15.50 2.58
CA GLU A 187 -38.29 16.52 3.09
C GLU A 187 -38.01 16.79 4.58
N PRO A 188 -37.98 18.06 5.05
CA PRO A 188 -38.39 19.31 4.37
C PRO A 188 -37.26 20.07 3.65
N TYR A 189 -36.11 19.43 3.39
CA TYR A 189 -34.95 20.07 2.78
C TYR A 189 -35.03 20.10 1.26
N VAL A 190 -34.54 21.20 0.68
CA VAL A 190 -34.40 21.36 -0.76
C VAL A 190 -32.91 21.40 -1.12
N GLN A 191 -32.56 20.86 -2.28
CA GLN A 191 -31.19 20.88 -2.77
C GLN A 191 -30.74 22.31 -3.05
N ALA A 192 -29.70 22.74 -2.33
CA ALA A 192 -29.08 24.07 -2.44
C ALA A 192 -27.71 24.01 -3.14
N GLY A 193 -27.24 22.81 -3.48
CA GLY A 193 -25.97 22.57 -4.17
C GLY A 193 -25.62 21.08 -4.18
N GLU A 194 -24.46 20.74 -4.70
CA GLU A 194 -23.95 19.36 -4.69
C GLU A 194 -23.78 18.85 -3.25
N GLY A 195 -24.51 17.79 -2.90
CA GLY A 195 -24.55 17.24 -1.55
C GLY A 195 -25.03 18.22 -0.47
N ARG A 196 -25.63 19.37 -0.84
CA ARG A 196 -26.05 20.40 0.12
C ARG A 196 -27.56 20.55 0.12
N CYS A 197 -28.13 20.43 1.31
CA CYS A 197 -29.54 20.52 1.57
C CYS A 197 -29.81 21.70 2.50
N SER A 198 -30.69 22.61 2.08
CA SER A 198 -31.09 23.77 2.87
C SER A 198 -32.56 23.70 3.17
N CYS A 199 -32.90 24.05 4.41
CA CYS A 199 -34.28 24.33 4.74
C CYS A 199 -34.69 25.69 4.15
N GLN A 200 -35.87 25.75 3.53
CA GLN A 200 -36.46 27.00 3.03
C GLN A 200 -37.60 27.54 3.92
N SER A 201 -38.29 26.68 4.67
CA SER A 201 -39.44 27.07 5.50
C SER A 201 -39.14 26.98 6.99
N LEU A 202 -39.18 28.13 7.68
CA LEU A 202 -38.96 28.22 9.13
C LEU A 202 -39.98 27.41 9.95
N SER A 203 -41.22 27.25 9.47
CA SER A 203 -42.25 26.47 10.17
C SER A 203 -42.03 24.96 10.01
N ALA A 204 -41.68 24.49 8.81
CA ALA A 204 -41.43 23.08 8.54
C ALA A 204 -40.14 22.56 9.18
N CYS A 205 -39.14 23.44 9.36
CA CYS A 205 -37.83 23.06 9.90
C CYS A 205 -37.64 23.40 11.37
N ARG A 206 -38.73 23.71 12.08
CA ARG A 206 -38.67 23.91 13.53
C ARG A 206 -38.14 22.63 14.19
N GLY A 207 -36.98 22.72 14.83
CA GLY A 207 -36.32 21.57 15.48
C GLY A 207 -35.32 20.81 14.60
N PHE A 208 -35.21 21.18 13.32
CA PHE A 208 -34.24 20.62 12.37
C PHE A 208 -33.08 21.60 12.15
N PRO A 209 -31.86 21.12 11.84
CA PRO A 209 -30.77 22.00 11.47
C PRO A 209 -31.11 22.77 10.17
N PRO A 210 -30.74 24.05 10.04
CA PRO A 210 -31.09 24.86 8.87
C PRO A 210 -30.41 24.38 7.57
N SER A 211 -29.27 23.70 7.67
CA SER A 211 -28.64 23.05 6.52
C SER A 211 -27.97 21.73 6.90
N ILE A 212 -27.94 20.81 5.93
CA ILE A 212 -27.25 19.53 5.99
C ILE A 212 -26.32 19.44 4.79
N VAL A 213 -25.05 19.11 5.02
CA VAL A 213 -24.06 18.83 3.99
C VAL A 213 -23.69 17.36 4.05
N TYR A 214 -23.74 16.67 2.92
CA TYR A 214 -23.32 15.27 2.77
C TYR A 214 -21.90 15.24 2.22
N LYS A 215 -21.02 14.47 2.86
CA LYS A 215 -19.66 14.22 2.40
C LYS A 215 -19.31 12.76 2.53
N TYR A 216 -18.47 12.31 1.61
CA TYR A 216 -17.98 10.94 1.52
C TYR A 216 -16.45 10.99 1.53
N MET A 217 -15.82 10.08 2.27
CA MET A 217 -14.38 9.90 2.29
C MET A 217 -14.04 8.43 2.48
N SER A 218 -12.85 8.04 2.02
CA SER A 218 -12.38 6.64 2.09
C SER A 218 -11.07 6.59 2.84
N ILE A 219 -10.89 5.52 3.61
CA ILE A 219 -9.65 5.21 4.29
C ILE A 219 -9.35 3.71 4.16
N THR A 220 -8.08 3.36 4.26
CA THR A 220 -7.60 1.97 4.33
C THR A 220 -7.70 1.44 5.77
N SER A 221 -7.75 0.11 5.92
CA SER A 221 -7.92 -0.55 7.25
C SER A 221 -6.64 -0.58 8.10
N ASP A 222 -5.48 -0.22 7.55
CA ASP A 222 -4.15 -0.26 8.18
C ASP A 222 -3.76 1.03 8.92
N ARG A 223 -4.64 2.04 8.94
CA ARG A 223 -4.35 3.35 9.54
C ARG A 223 -4.02 3.23 11.03
N SER A 224 -2.81 3.65 11.39
CA SER A 224 -2.35 3.76 12.79
C SER A 224 -3.21 4.76 13.58
N VAL A 225 -3.49 4.47 14.84
CA VAL A 225 -4.23 5.37 15.73
C VAL A 225 -3.35 5.90 16.87
N PRO A 226 -3.57 7.15 17.33
CA PRO A 226 -4.58 8.11 16.86
C PRO A 226 -4.23 8.73 15.50
N ALA A 227 -5.24 8.94 14.65
CA ALA A 227 -5.06 9.56 13.33
C ALA A 227 -6.04 10.70 13.07
N ASP A 228 -5.51 11.84 12.62
CA ASP A 228 -6.30 12.95 12.09
C ASP A 228 -6.85 12.54 10.71
N ILE A 229 -8.18 12.50 10.56
CA ILE A 229 -8.82 11.96 9.34
C ILE A 229 -9.69 12.97 8.59
N PHE A 230 -10.22 13.99 9.25
CA PHE A 230 -11.07 14.98 8.59
C PHE A 230 -11.09 16.32 9.32
N GLN A 231 -10.76 17.41 8.63
CA GLN A 231 -10.85 18.75 9.20
C GLN A 231 -12.19 19.40 8.82
N ILE A 232 -13.02 19.73 9.81
CA ILE A 232 -14.18 20.60 9.62
C ILE A 232 -13.73 22.05 9.83
N GLN A 233 -14.12 22.95 8.92
CA GLN A 233 -13.75 24.36 9.00
C GLN A 233 -14.94 25.28 8.71
N ALA A 234 -15.12 26.28 9.57
CA ALA A 234 -16.00 27.42 9.38
C ALA A 234 -15.39 28.38 8.37
N THR A 235 -16.20 28.79 7.43
CA THR A 235 -15.83 29.59 6.25
C THR A 235 -15.90 31.10 6.50
N SER A 236 -16.53 31.54 7.58
CA SER A 236 -16.70 32.95 7.91
C SER A 236 -16.37 33.20 9.38
N VAL A 237 -15.46 34.14 9.61
CA VAL A 237 -14.97 34.54 10.93
C VAL A 237 -15.34 36.00 11.10
N PHE A 238 -16.46 36.27 11.76
CA PHE A 238 -16.86 37.61 12.13
C PHE A 238 -16.33 37.90 13.55
N PRO A 239 -16.04 39.17 13.89
CA PRO A 239 -15.70 39.55 15.25
C PRO A 239 -16.79 39.06 16.22
N ASN A 240 -16.38 38.53 17.37
CA ASN A 240 -17.27 38.03 18.44
C ASN A 240 -18.14 36.82 18.08
N MET A 241 -17.83 36.09 17.00
CA MET A 241 -18.42 34.76 16.76
C MET A 241 -17.61 33.65 17.40
N HIS A 242 -18.30 32.78 18.14
CA HIS A 242 -17.74 31.55 18.66
C HIS A 242 -18.30 30.35 17.89
N ASN A 243 -17.42 29.54 17.31
CA ASN A 243 -17.78 28.27 16.68
C ASN A 243 -17.49 27.12 17.64
N THR A 244 -18.48 26.26 17.82
CA THR A 244 -18.35 25.02 18.59
C THR A 244 -18.62 23.85 17.67
N PHE A 245 -17.73 22.86 17.68
CA PHE A 245 -17.84 21.65 16.87
C PHE A 245 -18.11 20.47 17.79
N ARG A 246 -19.02 19.56 17.41
CA ARG A 246 -19.32 18.34 18.16
C ARG A 246 -19.75 17.19 17.26
N ILE A 247 -19.55 15.96 17.73
CA ILE A 247 -20.14 14.76 17.13
C ILE A 247 -21.55 14.61 17.73
N LYS A 248 -22.58 14.68 16.89
CA LYS A 248 -23.98 14.59 17.28
C LYS A 248 -24.49 13.15 17.29
N ALA A 249 -24.07 12.32 16.34
CA ALA A 249 -24.45 10.91 16.22
C ALA A 249 -23.41 10.11 15.42
N GLY A 250 -23.48 8.78 15.47
CA GLY A 250 -22.64 7.88 14.66
C GLY A 250 -21.31 7.47 15.30
N ASN A 251 -21.13 7.77 16.59
CA ASN A 251 -19.91 7.46 17.36
C ASN A 251 -20.23 6.66 18.63
N GLU A 252 -21.21 5.77 18.55
CA GLU A 252 -21.68 4.94 19.66
C GLU A 252 -20.57 3.99 20.16
N GLU A 253 -19.69 3.57 19.27
CA GLU A 253 -18.53 2.70 19.57
C GLU A 253 -17.32 3.47 20.13
N GLY A 254 -17.38 4.81 20.19
CA GLY A 254 -16.30 5.66 20.72
C GLY A 254 -15.00 5.61 19.90
N GLN A 255 -15.11 5.35 18.59
CA GLN A 255 -13.98 5.23 17.66
C GLN A 255 -13.43 6.58 17.20
N PHE A 256 -14.17 7.66 17.44
CA PHE A 256 -13.83 9.00 17.00
C PHE A 256 -13.87 10.00 18.15
N PHE A 257 -13.03 11.03 18.08
CA PHE A 257 -13.23 12.26 18.84
C PHE A 257 -13.02 13.47 17.96
N LEU A 258 -13.63 14.58 18.35
CA LEU A 258 -13.49 15.84 17.64
C LEU A 258 -12.65 16.81 18.47
N ARG A 259 -11.44 17.08 18.00
CA ARG A 259 -10.50 18.00 18.63
C ARG A 259 -10.70 19.40 18.06
N ARG A 260 -10.72 20.44 18.91
CA ARG A 260 -10.61 21.81 18.40
C ARG A 260 -9.21 22.03 17.82
N SER A 261 -9.14 22.36 16.53
CA SER A 261 -7.88 22.67 15.84
C SER A 261 -7.61 24.18 15.83
N SER A 262 -8.65 25.00 15.67
CA SER A 262 -8.57 26.46 15.78
C SER A 262 -9.90 27.05 16.25
N ASN A 263 -10.05 28.39 16.24
CA ASN A 263 -11.35 29.05 16.49
C ASN A 263 -12.38 28.79 15.40
N VAL A 264 -11.92 28.28 14.25
CA VAL A 264 -12.75 28.12 13.05
C VAL A 264 -12.64 26.70 12.53
N SER A 265 -11.91 25.80 13.18
CA SER A 265 -11.77 24.42 12.71
C SER A 265 -11.74 23.40 13.84
N GLY A 266 -12.31 22.24 13.54
CA GLY A 266 -12.20 21.01 14.32
C GLY A 266 -11.51 19.93 13.49
N MET A 267 -10.72 19.09 14.14
CA MET A 267 -10.13 17.90 13.54
C MET A 267 -10.84 16.67 14.09
N LEU A 268 -11.43 15.89 13.21
CA LEU A 268 -11.94 14.56 13.52
C LEU A 268 -10.75 13.62 13.57
N VAL A 269 -10.62 12.96 14.71
CA VAL A 269 -9.52 12.07 15.02
C VAL A 269 -10.07 10.69 15.32
N MET A 270 -9.52 9.70 14.66
CA MET A 270 -9.79 8.29 14.91
C MET A 270 -8.93 7.81 16.09
N THR A 271 -9.56 7.18 17.09
CA THR A 271 -8.90 6.65 18.30
C THR A 271 -8.78 5.15 18.33
N ARG A 272 -9.54 4.45 17.49
CA ARG A 272 -9.52 3.00 17.36
C ARG A 272 -9.40 2.63 15.89
N PRO A 273 -8.66 1.56 15.54
CA PRO A 273 -8.59 1.10 14.16
C PRO A 273 -10.00 0.82 13.63
N LEU A 274 -10.26 1.20 12.38
CA LEU A 274 -11.48 0.81 11.68
C LEU A 274 -11.16 -0.38 10.79
N ILE A 275 -12.01 -1.39 10.84
CA ILE A 275 -11.87 -2.62 10.06
C ILE A 275 -12.95 -2.61 8.98
N GLY A 276 -12.50 -2.63 7.72
CA GLY A 276 -13.37 -2.72 6.56
C GLY A 276 -13.71 -4.17 6.16
N PRO A 277 -14.59 -4.36 5.16
CA PRO A 277 -15.37 -3.33 4.49
C PRO A 277 -16.55 -2.85 5.35
N ARG A 278 -16.54 -1.59 5.78
CA ARG A 278 -17.59 -1.03 6.65
C ARG A 278 -17.76 0.47 6.39
N GLU A 279 -19.00 0.93 6.53
CA GLU A 279 -19.33 2.36 6.48
C GLU A 279 -19.61 2.89 7.87
N HIS A 280 -19.03 4.05 8.17
CA HIS A 280 -19.30 4.82 9.37
C HIS A 280 -19.94 6.14 8.97
N VAL A 281 -21.16 6.40 9.44
CA VAL A 281 -21.89 7.63 9.17
C VAL A 281 -21.89 8.49 10.42
N LEU A 282 -21.16 9.61 10.37
CA LEU A 282 -21.03 10.57 11.46
C LEU A 282 -21.82 11.83 11.16
N ASP A 283 -22.62 12.25 12.13
CA ASP A 283 -23.28 13.55 12.11
C ASP A 283 -22.43 14.55 12.93
N LEU A 284 -21.66 15.39 12.24
CA LEU A 284 -20.85 16.44 12.84
C LEU A 284 -21.64 17.75 12.84
N GLU A 285 -21.80 18.37 14.00
CA GLU A 285 -22.51 19.63 14.12
C GLU A 285 -21.54 20.78 14.42
N MET A 286 -21.67 21.84 13.64
CA MET A 286 -21.07 23.14 13.93
C MET A 286 -22.17 24.07 14.46
N VAL A 287 -21.94 24.65 15.62
CA VAL A 287 -22.82 25.67 16.21
C VAL A 287 -22.06 26.99 16.25
N THR A 288 -22.59 27.99 15.55
CA THR A 288 -22.06 29.35 15.53
C THR A 288 -22.93 30.21 16.43
N GLN A 289 -22.29 30.92 17.38
CA GLN A 289 -22.96 31.81 18.32
C GLN A 289 -22.33 33.20 18.27
N ASN A 290 -23.15 34.24 18.29
CA ASN A 290 -22.74 35.62 18.50
C ASN A 290 -23.55 36.22 19.64
N SER A 291 -22.92 36.38 20.80
CA SER A 291 -23.58 36.88 22.02
C SER A 291 -24.03 38.33 21.90
N ALA A 292 -23.34 39.16 21.10
CA ALA A 292 -23.68 40.56 20.93
C ALA A 292 -24.96 40.75 20.07
N LEU A 293 -25.21 39.84 19.13
CA LEU A 293 -26.35 39.89 18.22
C LEU A 293 -27.48 38.90 18.60
N ASN A 294 -27.35 38.20 19.74
CA ASN A 294 -28.21 37.08 20.13
C ASN A 294 -28.45 36.07 18.99
N TYR A 295 -27.42 35.85 18.18
CA TYR A 295 -27.50 34.99 17.01
C TYR A 295 -26.96 33.60 17.35
N ARG A 296 -27.72 32.57 17.02
CA ARG A 296 -27.31 31.18 17.13
C ARG A 296 -27.79 30.42 15.91
N SER A 297 -26.86 29.77 15.22
CA SER A 297 -27.16 28.91 14.08
C SER A 297 -26.40 27.60 14.22
N SER A 298 -26.99 26.51 13.75
CA SER A 298 -26.30 25.23 13.64
C SER A 298 -26.20 24.81 12.18
N SER A 299 -25.22 23.98 11.85
CA SER A 299 -25.11 23.34 10.55
C SER A 299 -24.64 21.92 10.76
N LEU A 300 -25.26 20.99 10.05
CA LEU A 300 -24.98 19.57 10.16
C LEU A 300 -24.16 19.11 8.95
N LEU A 301 -23.06 18.42 9.20
CA LEU A 301 -22.28 17.70 8.22
C LEU A 301 -22.50 16.20 8.48
N ARG A 302 -23.13 15.51 7.53
CA ARG A 302 -23.20 14.05 7.51
C ARG A 302 -22.02 13.53 6.71
N LEU A 303 -21.03 12.99 7.42
CA LEU A 303 -19.81 12.42 6.87
C LEU A 303 -19.91 10.90 6.84
N THR A 304 -19.90 10.33 5.64
CA THR A 304 -19.79 8.89 5.43
C THR A 304 -18.32 8.53 5.18
N ILE A 305 -17.75 7.73 6.08
CA ILE A 305 -16.40 7.19 5.98
C ILE A 305 -16.54 5.74 5.50
N ILE A 306 -16.00 5.44 4.32
CA ILE A 306 -15.95 4.08 3.78
C ILE A 306 -14.57 3.50 4.06
N VAL A 307 -14.53 2.42 4.81
CA VAL A 307 -13.29 1.73 5.16
C VAL A 307 -13.08 0.60 4.17
N GLY A 308 -11.98 0.64 3.42
CA GLY A 308 -11.65 -0.37 2.42
C GLY A 308 -11.42 -1.76 3.03
N PRO A 309 -11.66 -2.85 2.27
CA PRO A 309 -11.57 -4.22 2.78
C PRO A 309 -10.14 -4.68 3.09
N TYR A 310 -9.12 -4.03 2.52
CA TYR A 310 -7.72 -4.40 2.69
C TYR A 310 -6.93 -3.35 3.48
N ALA A 311 -5.82 -3.81 4.05
CA ALA A 311 -4.97 -3.08 4.97
C ALA A 311 -3.57 -2.90 4.34
N PHE A 312 -3.44 -2.01 3.35
CA PHE A 312 -2.18 -1.61 2.72
C PHE A 312 -2.33 -0.36 1.85
#